data_AF-A0A6L9SSN1-F1
#
_entry.id   AF-A0A6L9SSN1-F1
#
_cell.length_a   1.000
_cell.length_b   1.000
_cell.length_c   1.000
_cell.angle_alpha   90.00
_cell.angle_beta   90.00
_cell.angle_gamma   90.00
#
_symmetry.space_group_name_H-M   'P 1'
#
loop_
_entity.id
_entity.type
_entity.pdbx_description
1 polymer ?
#
loop_
_entity_poly.entity_id
_entity_poly.type
_entity_poly.pdbx_seq_one_letter_code
_entity_poly.pdbx_strand_id
1 'polypeptide(L)'
;MEYELTPLAKQVRRYLDAEDYHYIMDGPGHFLFTMTIASRLNQIMMRIFADHDTLTIIGEPLTEPRQDDKELIGRMALKLHHFNFGMRAGSFDIDPDDGQTLYRVGAPYKGGDVPSFETLRFMLGLVYGAWTFHGDEYLRMLVSDGGSDADADDADDEDDVIFDDDDFELDDERFRRLLIGLFGDDDGDVDDDDVDDDDGTAGRAGDHADGTAGGADPDGDTRTAADRSDPLDRYERMRATMSDDERDLLRSADELYRCGREAMERDDPRHALACYRGALSAFHDLDGRIPEYHIADVRFSIAEAQLRLKDDAAAKREFIGFLGERRAIRAKYHPDRPFADYKVVAAHEELSRIYRAEGDEEQANRETVARDRARVNLDVETPEVARVNGYCY
;
A
#
# COMPACT_ATOMS: atom_id res chain seq x y z
N MET A 1 -36.35 25.21 1.67
CA MET A 1 -36.56 24.31 0.52
C MET A 1 -35.92 23.01 0.94
N GLU A 2 -36.71 21.99 1.26
CA GLU A 2 -36.17 20.72 1.76
C GLU A 2 -35.71 19.92 0.54
N TYR A 3 -34.40 19.77 0.39
CA TYR A 3 -33.83 19.04 -0.73
C TYR A 3 -34.11 17.54 -0.56
N GLU A 4 -34.58 16.89 -1.62
CA GLU A 4 -34.77 15.44 -1.57
C GLU A 4 -33.40 14.76 -1.62
N LEU A 5 -33.04 14.07 -0.52
CA LEU A 5 -31.78 13.37 -0.41
C LEU A 5 -31.81 12.03 -1.18
N THR A 6 -30.71 11.73 -1.86
CA THR A 6 -30.46 10.42 -2.49
C THR A 6 -30.43 9.31 -1.43
N PRO A 7 -30.61 8.03 -1.81
CA PRO A 7 -30.42 6.91 -0.89
C PRO A 7 -29.03 6.92 -0.21
N LEU A 8 -27.98 7.24 -0.96
CA LEU A 8 -26.61 7.38 -0.43
C LEU A 8 -26.51 8.51 0.58
N ALA A 9 -27.01 9.70 0.25
CA ALA A 9 -27.01 10.83 1.18
C ALA A 9 -27.81 10.54 2.46
N LYS A 10 -28.95 9.84 2.35
CA LYS A 10 -29.72 9.38 3.52
C LYS A 10 -28.93 8.40 4.37
N GLN A 11 -28.20 7.48 3.74
CA GLN A 11 -27.39 6.48 4.46
C GLN A 11 -26.19 7.12 5.17
N VAL A 12 -25.46 8.01 4.49
CA VAL A 12 -24.36 8.79 5.10
C VAL A 12 -24.87 9.62 6.26
N ARG A 13 -25.98 10.35 6.08
CA ARG A 13 -26.61 11.12 7.15
C ARG A 13 -26.95 10.25 8.36
N ARG A 14 -27.60 9.11 8.14
CA ARG A 14 -27.96 8.18 9.23
C ARG A 14 -26.74 7.67 9.99
N TYR A 15 -25.62 7.45 9.30
CA TYR A 15 -24.37 7.07 9.92
C TYR A 15 -23.78 8.22 10.75
N LEU A 16 -23.66 9.41 10.17
CA LEU A 16 -23.12 10.58 10.87
C LEU A 16 -23.97 10.96 12.10
N ASP A 17 -25.30 10.93 11.97
CA ASP A 17 -26.23 11.16 13.09
C ASP A 17 -26.11 10.07 14.18
N ALA A 18 -25.84 8.82 13.81
CA ALA A 18 -25.72 7.71 14.76
C ALA A 18 -24.40 7.72 15.54
N GLU A 19 -23.32 8.21 14.91
CA GLU A 19 -21.99 8.35 15.52
C GLU A 19 -21.78 9.75 16.14
N ASP A 20 -22.84 10.56 16.22
CA ASP A 20 -22.86 11.91 16.82
C ASP A 20 -21.84 12.90 16.21
N TYR A 21 -21.59 12.81 14.91
CA TYR A 21 -20.75 13.79 14.22
C TYR A 21 -21.48 15.14 14.09
N HIS A 22 -20.80 16.22 14.44
CA HIS A 22 -21.28 17.57 14.20
C HIS A 22 -20.89 18.04 12.78
N TYR A 23 -21.84 17.99 11.86
CA TYR A 23 -21.62 18.38 10.46
C TYR A 23 -22.58 19.47 9.98
N ILE A 24 -22.17 20.18 8.94
CA ILE A 24 -23.03 21.07 8.16
C ILE A 24 -23.29 20.44 6.78
N MET A 25 -24.43 20.80 6.18
CA MET A 25 -24.74 20.40 4.81
C MET A 25 -24.53 21.57 3.86
N ASP A 26 -23.58 21.43 2.93
CA ASP A 26 -23.27 22.41 1.88
C ASP A 26 -23.90 22.00 0.54
N GLY A 27 -25.18 21.62 0.60
CA GLY A 27 -25.96 21.12 -0.52
C GLY A 27 -26.54 19.72 -0.30
N PRO A 28 -27.36 19.22 -1.25
CA PRO A 28 -27.96 17.89 -1.16
C PRO A 28 -26.87 16.81 -1.23
N GLY A 29 -26.72 16.04 -0.15
CA GLY A 29 -25.72 14.96 -0.10
C GLY A 29 -24.28 15.42 0.09
N HIS A 30 -24.04 16.70 0.36
CA HIS A 30 -22.73 17.25 0.65
C HIS A 30 -22.61 17.52 2.16
N PHE A 31 -21.73 16.80 2.84
CA PHE A 31 -21.52 16.92 4.28
C PHE A 31 -20.13 17.47 4.55
N LEU A 32 -20.04 18.44 5.43
CA LEU A 32 -18.79 19.07 5.84
C LEU A 32 -18.68 19.06 7.36
N PHE A 33 -17.56 18.59 7.89
CA PHE A 33 -17.25 18.68 9.31
C PHE A 33 -15.74 18.67 9.51
N THR A 34 -15.29 19.08 10.69
CA THR A 34 -13.88 18.98 11.03
C THR A 34 -13.62 17.78 11.91
N MET A 35 -12.42 17.24 11.85
CA MET A 35 -12.00 16.09 12.63
C MET A 35 -10.61 16.34 13.19
N THR A 36 -10.46 16.13 14.48
CA THR A 36 -9.15 16.15 15.14
C THR A 36 -8.42 14.84 14.82
N ILE A 37 -7.12 14.92 14.53
CA ILE A 37 -6.27 13.79 14.17
C ILE A 37 -5.02 13.76 15.04
N ALA A 38 -4.46 12.57 15.26
CA ALA A 38 -3.25 12.38 16.05
C ALA A 38 -1.96 12.72 15.26
N SER A 39 -1.88 13.96 14.78
CA SER A 39 -0.74 14.54 14.06
C SER A 39 -0.54 15.99 14.51
N ARG A 40 0.65 16.55 14.32
CA ARG A 40 0.95 17.98 14.49
C ARG A 40 0.07 18.89 13.61
N LEU A 41 -0.56 18.36 12.55
CA LEU A 41 -1.61 19.08 11.83
C LEU A 41 -2.84 19.38 12.69
N ASN A 42 -3.07 18.57 13.72
CA ASN A 42 -4.14 18.61 14.71
C ASN A 42 -5.56 18.42 14.14
N GLN A 43 -5.90 19.09 13.04
CA GLN A 43 -7.27 19.09 12.51
C GLN A 43 -7.28 19.05 10.98
N ILE A 44 -8.20 18.26 10.44
CA ILE A 44 -8.54 18.23 9.02
C ILE A 44 -10.01 18.57 8.81
N MET A 45 -10.31 19.11 7.64
CA MET A 45 -11.67 19.26 7.16
C MET A 45 -12.08 18.03 6.36
N MET A 46 -13.21 17.45 6.72
CA MET A 46 -13.82 16.30 6.08
C MET A 46 -14.96 16.76 5.18
N ARG A 47 -14.92 16.37 3.91
CA ARG A 47 -15.97 16.59 2.91
C ARG A 47 -16.48 15.26 2.40
N ILE A 48 -17.78 15.00 2.51
CA ILE A 48 -18.42 13.82 1.95
C ILE A 48 -19.38 14.27 0.85
N PHE A 49 -19.18 13.75 -0.35
CA PHE A 49 -20.05 13.90 -1.51
C PHE A 49 -20.77 12.57 -1.75
N ALA A 50 -22.05 12.54 -1.40
CA ALA A 50 -22.92 11.38 -1.55
C ALA A 50 -23.95 11.65 -2.66
N ASP A 51 -23.50 11.52 -3.90
CA ASP A 51 -24.29 11.75 -5.10
C ASP A 51 -25.27 10.58 -5.37
N HIS A 52 -25.81 10.47 -6.58
CA HIS A 52 -26.74 9.39 -6.93
C HIS A 52 -26.07 8.02 -7.01
N ASP A 53 -24.88 7.95 -7.61
CA ASP A 53 -24.20 6.69 -7.94
C ASP A 53 -22.75 6.63 -7.40
N THR A 54 -22.31 7.65 -6.66
CA THR A 54 -20.92 7.78 -6.20
C THR A 54 -20.88 8.32 -4.79
N LEU A 55 -20.02 7.72 -3.97
CA LEU A 55 -19.63 8.26 -2.67
C LEU A 55 -18.16 8.65 -2.74
N THR A 56 -17.85 9.90 -2.44
CA THR A 56 -16.48 10.41 -2.32
C THR A 56 -16.30 11.04 -0.95
N ILE A 57 -15.23 10.70 -0.27
CA ILE A 57 -14.82 11.29 1.00
C ILE A 57 -13.45 11.93 0.78
N ILE A 58 -13.33 13.18 1.19
CA ILE A 58 -12.12 13.97 1.10
C ILE A 58 -11.74 14.45 2.49
N GLY A 59 -10.46 14.34 2.83
CA GLY A 59 -9.86 15.04 3.95
C GLY A 59 -8.85 16.05 3.43
N GLU A 60 -8.97 17.29 3.85
CA GLU A 60 -8.05 18.37 3.50
C GLU A 60 -7.47 18.98 4.78
N PRO A 61 -6.17 19.30 4.83
CA PRO A 61 -5.60 20.00 5.95
C PRO A 61 -6.12 21.44 5.95
N LEU A 62 -6.27 22.04 7.14
CA LEU A 62 -6.65 23.45 7.24
C LEU A 62 -5.50 24.42 6.91
N THR A 63 -4.28 23.90 6.79
CA THR A 63 -3.08 24.65 6.43
C THR A 63 -2.72 24.32 5.00
N GLU A 64 -2.60 25.35 4.15
CA GLU A 64 -2.27 25.22 2.73
C GLU A 64 -0.90 25.85 2.43
N PRO A 65 -0.18 25.38 1.38
CA PRO A 65 1.03 26.04 0.92
C PRO A 65 0.75 27.45 0.40
N ARG A 66 1.79 28.28 0.39
CA ARG A 66 1.72 29.60 -0.24
C ARG A 66 1.53 29.43 -1.74
N GLN A 67 0.41 29.92 -2.27
CA GLN A 67 -0.02 29.71 -3.66
C GLN A 67 0.99 30.24 -4.71
N ASP A 68 1.79 31.25 -4.34
CA ASP A 68 2.81 31.86 -5.18
C ASP A 68 4.15 31.10 -5.17
N ASP A 69 4.35 30.17 -4.24
CA ASP A 69 5.56 29.35 -4.15
C ASP A 69 5.43 28.06 -4.99
N LYS A 70 5.64 28.22 -6.29
CA LYS A 70 5.58 27.10 -7.26
C LYS A 70 6.66 26.04 -7.03
N GLU A 71 7.78 26.39 -6.41
CA GLU A 71 8.84 25.43 -6.09
C GLU A 71 8.41 24.54 -4.91
N LEU A 72 7.85 25.13 -3.85
CA LEU A 72 7.23 24.39 -2.76
C LEU A 72 6.13 23.44 -3.27
N ILE A 73 5.18 23.94 -4.07
CA ILE A 73 4.10 23.12 -4.63
C ILE A 73 4.67 21.96 -5.45
N GLY A 74 5.72 22.20 -6.24
CA GLY A 74 6.40 21.15 -7.01
C GLY A 74 7.05 20.08 -6.12
N ARG A 75 7.74 20.47 -5.03
CA ARG A 75 8.33 19.54 -4.06
C ARG A 75 7.25 18.73 -3.33
N MET A 76 6.17 19.40 -2.90
CA MET A 76 5.04 18.75 -2.25
C MET A 76 4.36 17.74 -3.18
N ALA A 77 4.13 18.09 -4.45
CA ALA A 77 3.54 17.17 -5.42
C ALA A 77 4.36 15.88 -5.57
N LEU A 78 5.69 15.98 -5.61
CA LEU A 78 6.56 14.80 -5.66
C LEU A 78 6.43 13.96 -4.38
N LYS A 79 6.46 14.58 -3.21
CA LYS A 79 6.37 13.86 -1.93
C LYS A 79 4.99 13.21 -1.73
N LEU A 80 3.90 13.89 -2.06
CA LEU A 80 2.55 13.33 -2.01
C LEU A 80 2.41 12.15 -2.98
N HIS A 81 3.07 12.20 -4.14
CA HIS A 81 3.15 11.04 -5.02
C HIS A 81 3.87 9.85 -4.37
N HIS A 82 4.88 10.10 -3.53
CA HIS A 82 5.51 9.05 -2.72
C HIS A 82 4.58 8.53 -1.63
N PHE A 83 3.76 9.37 -0.99
CA PHE A 83 2.75 8.88 -0.04
C PHE A 83 1.76 7.92 -0.70
N ASN A 84 1.36 8.20 -1.93
CA ASN A 84 0.50 7.32 -2.72
C ASN A 84 1.12 5.96 -3.05
N PHE A 85 2.43 5.82 -2.91
CA PHE A 85 3.09 4.58 -3.19
C PHE A 85 2.74 3.51 -2.12
N GLY A 86 2.18 2.38 -2.56
CA GLY A 86 1.81 1.27 -1.68
C GLY A 86 0.41 1.37 -1.07
N MET A 87 -0.28 2.50 -1.23
CA MET A 87 -1.67 2.63 -0.83
C MET A 87 -2.59 1.77 -1.70
N ARG A 88 -3.52 1.06 -1.05
CA ARG A 88 -4.51 0.19 -1.70
C ARG A 88 -5.88 0.83 -1.89
N ALA A 89 -6.12 1.95 -1.20
CA ALA A 89 -7.37 2.68 -1.27
C ALA A 89 -7.08 4.16 -1.09
N GLY A 90 -7.72 4.98 -1.92
CA GLY A 90 -7.56 6.43 -1.92
C GLY A 90 -6.24 6.94 -2.49
N SER A 91 -6.09 8.27 -2.51
CA SER A 91 -4.88 8.97 -2.94
C SER A 91 -4.81 10.37 -2.36
N PHE A 92 -3.59 10.84 -2.07
CA PHE A 92 -3.27 12.25 -1.98
C PHE A 92 -3.25 12.89 -3.36
N ASP A 93 -4.01 13.97 -3.52
CA ASP A 93 -4.00 14.83 -4.71
C ASP A 93 -3.54 16.24 -4.30
N ILE A 94 -2.92 16.96 -5.23
CA ILE A 94 -2.57 18.37 -5.06
C ILE A 94 -2.97 19.14 -6.31
N ASP A 95 -3.59 20.30 -6.13
CA ASP A 95 -3.87 21.23 -7.22
C ASP A 95 -2.57 22.00 -7.56
N PRO A 96 -2.07 21.95 -8.81
CA PRO A 96 -0.85 22.65 -9.19
C PRO A 96 -0.99 24.18 -9.24
N ASP A 97 -2.22 24.70 -9.32
CA ASP A 97 -2.49 26.13 -9.48
C ASP A 97 -2.48 26.85 -8.14
N ASP A 98 -3.03 26.26 -7.08
CA ASP A 98 -3.07 26.86 -5.74
C ASP A 98 -2.42 26.02 -4.64
N GLY A 99 -1.98 24.80 -4.94
CA GLY A 99 -1.33 23.92 -3.97
C GLY A 99 -2.30 23.26 -2.99
N GLN A 100 -3.62 23.39 -3.21
CA GLN A 100 -4.62 22.72 -2.38
C GLN A 100 -4.34 21.23 -2.36
N THR A 101 -4.06 20.71 -1.17
CA THR A 101 -3.72 19.30 -0.96
C THR A 101 -4.88 18.60 -0.29
N LEU A 102 -5.20 17.39 -0.75
CA LEU A 102 -6.27 16.59 -0.18
C LEU A 102 -5.93 15.12 -0.23
N TYR A 103 -6.55 14.34 0.65
CA TYR A 103 -6.63 12.89 0.52
C TYR A 103 -8.06 12.53 0.13
N ARG A 104 -8.23 11.71 -0.91
CA ARG A 104 -9.52 11.32 -1.46
C ARG A 104 -9.67 9.81 -1.44
N VAL A 105 -10.83 9.33 -1.02
CA VAL A 105 -11.27 7.95 -1.21
C VAL A 105 -12.70 7.96 -1.73
N GLY A 106 -13.03 7.04 -2.63
CA GLY A 106 -14.39 6.98 -3.17
C GLY A 106 -14.70 5.63 -3.78
N ALA A 107 -16.00 5.35 -3.92
CA ALA A 107 -16.50 4.13 -4.52
C ALA A 107 -17.80 4.39 -5.30
N PRO A 108 -18.03 3.69 -6.42
CA PRO A 108 -19.30 3.70 -7.11
C PRO A 108 -20.34 2.82 -6.39
N TYR A 109 -21.58 3.31 -6.33
CA TYR A 109 -22.73 2.63 -5.75
C TYR A 109 -23.90 2.70 -6.74
N LYS A 110 -23.87 1.82 -7.74
CA LYS A 110 -24.87 1.80 -8.82
C LYS A 110 -26.15 1.09 -8.38
N GLY A 111 -27.27 1.47 -8.98
CA GLY A 111 -28.51 0.69 -8.86
C GLY A 111 -29.24 0.81 -7.52
N GLY A 112 -28.94 1.84 -6.73
CA GLY A 112 -29.56 2.06 -5.42
C GLY A 112 -28.88 1.31 -4.27
N ASP A 113 -27.75 0.66 -4.52
CA ASP A 113 -26.88 0.12 -3.47
C ASP A 113 -26.38 1.26 -2.58
N VAL A 114 -26.23 0.97 -1.29
CA VAL A 114 -25.71 1.92 -0.30
C VAL A 114 -24.69 1.22 0.60
N PRO A 115 -23.64 1.91 1.06
CA PRO A 115 -22.66 1.32 1.96
C PRO A 115 -23.27 0.92 3.30
N SER A 116 -22.72 -0.14 3.90
CA SER A 116 -22.97 -0.44 5.30
C SER A 116 -22.31 0.63 6.20
N PHE A 117 -22.71 0.68 7.47
CA PHE A 117 -22.06 1.55 8.45
C PHE A 117 -20.59 1.18 8.65
N GLU A 118 -20.24 -0.11 8.55
CA GLU A 118 -18.85 -0.57 8.63
C GLU A 118 -18.03 -0.07 7.44
N THR A 119 -18.60 -0.10 6.22
CA THR A 119 -17.93 0.47 5.04
C THR A 119 -17.73 1.97 5.18
N LEU A 120 -18.75 2.70 5.67
CA LEU A 120 -18.61 4.14 5.94
C LEU A 120 -17.52 4.41 6.98
N ARG A 121 -17.55 3.72 8.12
CA ARG A 121 -16.52 3.83 9.16
C ARG A 121 -15.13 3.54 8.60
N PHE A 122 -14.98 2.49 7.81
CA PHE A 122 -13.72 2.14 7.16
C PHE A 122 -13.25 3.26 6.22
N MET A 123 -14.11 3.79 5.34
CA MET A 123 -13.74 4.84 4.40
C MET A 123 -13.35 6.15 5.11
N LEU A 124 -14.10 6.57 6.13
CA LEU A 124 -13.71 7.72 6.97
C LEU A 124 -12.37 7.45 7.66
N GLY A 125 -12.19 6.23 8.18
CA GLY A 125 -10.96 5.80 8.84
C GLY A 125 -9.74 5.84 7.93
N LEU A 126 -9.88 5.55 6.64
CA LEU A 126 -8.80 5.70 5.67
C LEU A 126 -8.33 7.16 5.55
N VAL A 127 -9.26 8.10 5.55
CA VAL A 127 -8.92 9.54 5.48
C VAL A 127 -8.27 10.01 6.77
N TYR A 128 -8.82 9.62 7.92
CA TYR A 128 -8.23 9.89 9.23
C TYR A 128 -6.80 9.33 9.30
N GLY A 129 -6.62 8.06 8.93
CA GLY A 129 -5.36 7.36 9.00
C GLY A 129 -4.31 7.98 8.09
N ALA A 130 -4.67 8.27 6.83
CA ALA A 130 -3.76 8.90 5.88
C ALA A 130 -3.16 10.20 6.42
N TRP A 131 -3.99 11.09 6.99
CA TRP A 131 -3.51 12.34 7.57
C TRP A 131 -2.83 12.19 8.92
N THR A 132 -3.18 11.18 9.71
CA THR A 132 -2.48 10.85 10.95
C THR A 132 -1.04 10.39 10.66
N PHE A 133 -0.85 9.52 9.67
CA PHE A 133 0.47 9.00 9.31
C PHE A 133 1.34 10.01 8.55
N HIS A 134 0.75 10.80 7.65
CA HIS A 134 1.50 11.68 6.76
C HIS A 134 1.44 13.17 7.13
N GLY A 135 0.61 13.55 8.10
CA GLY A 135 0.34 14.94 8.43
C GLY A 135 1.56 15.69 8.95
N ASP A 136 2.38 15.06 9.78
CA ASP A 136 3.59 15.67 10.33
C ASP A 136 4.60 15.99 9.24
N GLU A 137 4.80 15.05 8.31
CA GLU A 137 5.69 15.23 7.18
C GLU A 137 5.15 16.30 6.22
N TYR A 138 3.83 16.33 6.00
CA TYR A 138 3.18 17.39 5.26
C TYR A 138 3.44 18.77 5.88
N LEU A 139 3.30 18.90 7.20
CA LEU A 139 3.55 20.14 7.92
C LEU A 139 5.04 20.55 7.87
N ARG A 140 5.96 19.60 8.00
CA ARG A 140 7.40 19.86 7.85
C ARG A 140 7.71 20.47 6.48
N MET A 141 7.16 19.91 5.40
CA MET A 141 7.36 20.46 4.05
C MET A 141 6.89 21.91 3.92
N LEU A 142 5.79 22.27 4.58
CA LEU A 142 5.25 23.64 4.55
C LEU A 142 6.14 24.65 5.29
N VAL A 143 6.85 24.20 6.34
CA VAL A 143 7.67 25.07 7.20
C VAL A 143 9.13 25.11 6.76
N SER A 144 9.62 24.08 6.07
CA SER A 144 10.98 24.03 5.56
C SER A 144 11.19 25.02 4.40
N ASP A 145 11.62 26.23 4.74
CA ASP A 145 12.29 27.16 3.82
C ASP A 145 13.37 26.36 3.07
N GLY A 146 13.41 26.45 1.73
CA GLY A 146 14.24 25.63 0.84
C GLY A 146 15.77 25.74 1.01
N GLY A 147 16.31 25.45 2.19
CA GLY A 147 17.72 25.38 2.51
C GLY A 147 18.13 23.94 2.84
N SER A 148 18.89 23.35 1.91
CA SER A 148 19.80 22.19 2.06
C SER A 148 19.40 21.02 2.99
N ASP A 149 19.27 19.84 2.39
CA ASP A 149 19.31 18.50 3.03
C ASP A 149 20.66 18.18 3.73
N ALA A 150 21.34 19.17 4.32
CA ALA A 150 22.64 19.00 4.96
C ALA A 150 22.60 19.04 6.51
N ASP A 151 21.47 19.40 7.13
CA ASP A 151 21.39 19.61 8.58
C ASP A 151 20.39 18.69 9.31
N ALA A 152 20.04 17.53 8.72
CA ALA A 152 19.12 16.56 9.35
C ALA A 152 19.79 15.57 10.32
N ASP A 153 21.02 15.87 10.78
CA ASP A 153 21.79 14.99 11.69
C ASP A 153 21.98 15.55 13.12
N ASP A 154 21.40 16.72 13.48
CA ASP A 154 21.62 17.34 14.81
C ASP A 154 20.33 17.92 15.44
N ALA A 155 19.21 17.19 15.43
CA ALA A 155 18.00 17.59 16.17
C ALA A 155 17.44 16.48 17.08
N ASP A 156 18.33 15.87 17.86
CA ASP A 156 18.00 15.43 19.22
C ASP A 156 18.33 16.62 20.14
N ASP A 157 17.32 17.40 20.56
CA ASP A 157 17.26 18.09 21.86
C ASP A 157 15.94 18.89 21.99
N GLU A 158 15.10 18.44 22.93
CA GLU A 158 14.20 19.18 23.82
C GLU A 158 13.49 20.46 23.30
N ASP A 159 12.19 20.35 23.01
CA ASP A 159 11.26 21.47 23.23
C ASP A 159 9.95 20.94 23.85
N ASP A 160 9.83 21.18 25.16
CA ASP A 160 8.60 21.12 25.94
C ASP A 160 7.53 22.03 25.30
N VAL A 161 6.52 21.42 24.69
CA VAL A 161 5.24 22.10 24.45
C VAL A 161 4.16 21.38 25.23
N ILE A 162 3.92 21.92 26.43
CA ILE A 162 2.78 21.63 27.29
C ILE A 162 1.50 22.02 26.54
N PHE A 163 0.73 21.03 26.11
CA PHE A 163 -0.72 21.19 25.93
C PHE A 163 -1.37 20.26 26.94
N ASP A 164 -2.14 20.87 27.85
CA ASP A 164 -2.85 20.19 28.93
C ASP A 164 -3.72 19.05 28.38
N ASP A 165 -3.38 17.83 28.79
CA ASP A 165 -4.26 16.68 28.82
C ASP A 165 -5.38 16.96 29.81
N ASP A 166 -6.60 17.21 29.33
CA ASP A 166 -7.85 16.85 30.02
C ASP A 166 -9.01 16.99 29.02
N ASP A 167 -9.77 15.90 28.86
CA ASP A 167 -10.95 15.70 28.00
C ASP A 167 -10.67 15.29 26.54
N PHE A 168 -10.59 13.97 26.27
CA PHE A 168 -11.56 13.26 25.42
C PHE A 168 -11.17 11.78 25.23
N GLU A 169 -11.82 10.89 26.01
CA GLU A 169 -11.84 9.45 25.72
C GLU A 169 -12.83 9.19 24.56
N LEU A 170 -12.31 9.11 23.34
CA LEU A 170 -12.94 8.32 22.28
C LEU A 170 -12.20 6.98 22.20
N ASP A 171 -12.95 5.90 21.98
CA ASP A 171 -12.59 4.48 22.10
C ASP A 171 -11.51 4.04 21.07
N ASP A 172 -10.32 4.64 21.18
CA ASP A 172 -9.20 4.67 20.22
C ASP A 172 -8.52 3.30 20.08
N GLU A 173 -8.73 2.39 21.03
CA GLU A 173 -8.09 1.07 21.06
C GLU A 173 -8.60 0.15 19.93
N ARG A 174 -9.89 0.22 19.58
CA ARG A 174 -10.46 -0.58 18.47
C ARG A 174 -10.04 -0.05 17.11
N PHE A 175 -9.91 1.27 16.99
CA PHE A 175 -9.50 1.93 15.76
C PHE A 175 -7.99 1.77 15.54
N ARG A 176 -7.18 1.90 16.60
CA ARG A 176 -5.75 1.52 16.60
C ARG A 176 -5.55 0.05 16.27
N ARG A 177 -6.31 -0.90 16.85
CA ARG A 177 -6.22 -2.33 16.46
C ARG A 177 -6.59 -2.60 15.01
N LEU A 178 -7.58 -1.88 14.45
CA LEU A 178 -7.93 -1.97 13.03
C LEU A 178 -6.79 -1.41 12.13
N LEU A 179 -6.11 -0.34 12.58
CA LEU A 179 -4.96 0.25 11.90
C LEU A 179 -3.68 -0.60 12.03
N ILE A 180 -3.42 -1.19 13.20
CA ILE A 180 -2.31 -2.11 13.48
C ILE A 180 -2.47 -3.38 12.62
N GLY A 181 -3.69 -3.88 12.41
CA GLY A 181 -3.97 -4.96 11.44
C GLY A 181 -3.78 -4.57 9.97
N LEU A 182 -3.80 -3.27 9.63
CA LEU A 182 -3.61 -2.75 8.27
C LEU A 182 -2.15 -2.36 7.97
N PHE A 183 -1.39 -1.93 8.98
CA PHE A 183 -0.02 -1.42 8.86
C PHE A 183 1.06 -2.28 9.55
N GLY A 184 0.65 -3.32 10.29
CA GLY A 184 1.50 -4.38 10.81
C GLY A 184 2.25 -3.99 12.08
N ASP A 185 1.82 -4.55 13.20
CA ASP A 185 2.68 -5.21 14.20
C ASP A 185 1.77 -5.90 15.24
N ASP A 186 1.80 -7.24 15.29
CA ASP A 186 1.14 -8.03 16.34
C ASP A 186 2.12 -9.14 16.75
N ASP A 187 2.99 -8.72 17.68
CA ASP A 187 3.39 -9.31 18.96
C ASP A 187 4.00 -10.72 19.07
N GLY A 188 4.93 -10.82 20.03
CA GLY A 188 5.40 -12.08 20.58
C GLY A 188 6.40 -11.93 21.72
N ASP A 189 6.13 -11.06 22.70
CA ASP A 189 6.73 -11.20 24.03
C ASP A 189 6.30 -12.57 24.60
N VAL A 190 7.31 -13.39 24.86
CA VAL A 190 7.15 -14.72 25.46
C VAL A 190 7.12 -14.51 26.97
N ASP A 191 5.92 -14.57 27.55
CA ASP A 191 5.76 -14.85 28.96
C ASP A 191 6.14 -16.33 29.20
N ASP A 192 7.32 -16.52 29.79
CA ASP A 192 7.73 -17.77 30.43
C ASP A 192 6.91 -17.94 31.72
N ASP A 193 6.00 -18.92 31.77
CA ASP A 193 5.53 -19.53 33.01
C ASP A 193 5.09 -21.00 32.79
N ASP A 194 5.96 -21.90 33.26
CA ASP A 194 5.73 -23.18 33.95
C ASP A 194 4.45 -24.01 33.66
N VAL A 195 4.62 -25.18 33.01
CA VAL A 195 3.96 -26.44 33.42
C VAL A 195 4.86 -27.65 33.12
N ASP A 196 5.37 -28.26 34.20
CA ASP A 196 5.82 -29.66 34.27
C ASP A 196 4.63 -30.61 34.05
N ASP A 197 4.83 -31.67 33.28
CA ASP A 197 4.39 -33.06 33.54
C ASP A 197 4.21 -33.85 32.22
N ASP A 198 5.27 -34.54 31.81
CA ASP A 198 5.21 -35.67 30.88
C ASP A 198 5.51 -36.94 31.68
N ASP A 199 4.46 -37.69 32.01
CA ASP A 199 4.61 -39.12 32.29
C ASP A 199 3.37 -39.89 31.81
N GLY A 200 3.60 -40.76 30.83
CA GLY A 200 3.18 -42.13 31.03
C GLY A 200 1.93 -42.62 30.29
N THR A 201 2.21 -43.29 29.17
CA THR A 201 1.76 -44.66 28.86
C THR A 201 0.34 -44.95 28.31
N ALA A 202 0.39 -45.66 27.17
CA ALA A 202 -0.32 -46.91 26.86
C ALA A 202 -1.84 -46.89 26.63
N GLY A 203 -2.20 -46.78 25.35
CA GLY A 203 -2.73 -47.91 24.56
C GLY A 203 -4.08 -48.52 24.94
N ARG A 204 -5.04 -48.48 24.00
CA ARG A 204 -5.89 -49.64 23.68
C ARG A 204 -6.63 -49.48 22.36
N ALA A 205 -6.50 -50.49 21.50
CA ALA A 205 -7.37 -50.74 20.35
C ALA A 205 -8.75 -51.23 20.80
N GLY A 206 -9.78 -50.93 20.00
CA GLY A 206 -11.11 -51.54 20.13
C GLY A 206 -12.14 -50.92 19.20
N ASP A 207 -12.44 -51.64 18.11
CA ASP A 207 -13.58 -51.45 17.21
C ASP A 207 -14.92 -51.34 17.97
N HIS A 208 -15.83 -50.49 17.48
CA HIS A 208 -17.23 -50.85 17.23
C HIS A 208 -17.96 -49.76 16.42
N ALA A 209 -18.63 -50.21 15.35
CA ALA A 209 -19.66 -49.47 14.65
C ALA A 209 -20.99 -49.49 15.43
N ASP A 210 -21.74 -48.39 15.44
CA ASP A 210 -23.11 -48.24 14.90
C ASP A 210 -23.72 -46.89 15.36
N GLY A 211 -24.57 -46.32 14.52
CA GLY A 211 -24.89 -44.90 14.43
C GLY A 211 -25.78 -44.29 15.52
N THR A 212 -25.94 -42.97 15.44
CA THR A 212 -27.23 -42.29 15.62
C THR A 212 -27.12 -40.83 15.18
N ALA A 213 -28.22 -40.36 14.61
CA ALA A 213 -28.43 -39.02 14.09
C ALA A 213 -28.53 -37.95 15.19
N GLY A 214 -28.22 -36.70 14.82
CA GLY A 214 -28.74 -35.52 15.51
C GLY A 214 -27.75 -34.36 15.57
N GLY A 215 -28.11 -33.23 14.95
CA GLY A 215 -27.44 -31.95 15.15
C GLY A 215 -27.16 -31.21 13.85
N ALA A 216 -28.19 -30.63 13.25
CA ALA A 216 -28.01 -29.55 12.29
C ALA A 216 -27.64 -28.29 13.08
N ASP A 217 -26.44 -27.79 12.87
CA ASP A 217 -25.98 -26.49 13.33
C ASP A 217 -26.30 -25.47 12.21
N PRO A 218 -27.17 -24.46 12.43
CA PRO A 218 -27.64 -23.58 11.36
C PRO A 218 -26.68 -22.43 11.00
N ASP A 219 -25.53 -22.28 11.66
CA ASP A 219 -24.64 -21.13 11.46
C ASP A 219 -23.28 -21.49 10.81
N GLY A 220 -23.25 -22.55 10.02
CA GLY A 220 -22.09 -22.91 9.20
C GLY A 220 -21.84 -21.88 8.10
N ASP A 221 -20.91 -20.96 8.35
CA ASP A 221 -20.29 -20.03 7.41
C ASP A 221 -19.98 -20.71 6.07
N THR A 222 -20.87 -20.57 5.09
CA THR A 222 -20.67 -21.04 3.72
C THR A 222 -19.79 -20.05 2.95
N ARG A 223 -18.62 -19.72 3.49
CA ARG A 223 -17.51 -19.26 2.64
C ARG A 223 -17.03 -20.45 1.83
N THR A 224 -17.60 -20.60 0.64
CA THR A 224 -17.16 -21.60 -0.33
C THR A 224 -15.64 -21.52 -0.50
N ALA A 225 -14.99 -22.68 -0.61
CA ALA A 225 -13.54 -22.83 -0.82
C ALA A 225 -12.99 -22.10 -2.08
N ALA A 226 -13.85 -21.46 -2.88
CA ALA A 226 -13.49 -20.61 -4.00
C ALA A 226 -12.74 -19.32 -3.59
N ASP A 227 -12.91 -18.86 -2.34
CA ASP A 227 -12.37 -17.57 -1.88
C ASP A 227 -10.91 -17.65 -1.36
N ARG A 228 -10.31 -18.85 -1.39
CA ARG A 228 -8.87 -19.09 -1.11
C ARG A 228 -8.07 -19.48 -2.35
N SER A 229 -8.58 -19.14 -3.54
CA SER A 229 -7.96 -19.56 -4.80
C SER A 229 -6.63 -18.86 -5.06
N ASP A 230 -5.67 -19.61 -5.59
CA ASP A 230 -4.34 -19.13 -5.99
C ASP A 230 -4.48 -17.87 -6.88
N PRO A 231 -3.68 -16.81 -6.64
CA PRO A 231 -3.61 -15.65 -7.54
C PRO A 231 -3.45 -16.01 -9.03
N LEU A 232 -2.79 -17.12 -9.38
CA LEU A 232 -2.73 -17.66 -10.75
C LEU A 232 -4.08 -18.12 -11.27
N ASP A 233 -4.83 -18.88 -10.49
CA ASP A 233 -6.18 -19.32 -10.85
C ASP A 233 -7.11 -18.12 -11.06
N ARG A 234 -6.91 -17.04 -10.31
CA ARG A 234 -7.65 -15.78 -10.50
C ARG A 234 -7.28 -15.10 -11.82
N TYR A 235 -5.99 -15.05 -12.17
CA TYR A 235 -5.51 -14.48 -13.42
C TYR A 235 -5.96 -15.28 -14.66
N GLU A 236 -5.89 -16.61 -14.60
CA GLU A 236 -6.33 -17.48 -15.70
C GLU A 236 -7.84 -17.43 -15.92
N ARG A 237 -8.64 -17.41 -14.83
CA ARG A 237 -10.09 -17.21 -14.92
C ARG A 237 -10.45 -15.84 -15.48
N MET A 238 -9.77 -14.78 -15.06
CA MET A 238 -9.93 -13.45 -15.65
C MET A 238 -9.66 -13.49 -17.16
N ARG A 239 -8.53 -14.07 -17.58
CA ARG A 239 -8.14 -14.17 -19.00
C ARG A 239 -9.15 -14.96 -19.82
N ALA A 240 -9.79 -15.98 -19.24
CA ALA A 240 -10.83 -16.75 -19.89
C ALA A 240 -12.13 -15.95 -20.14
N THR A 241 -12.37 -14.89 -19.36
CA THR A 241 -13.56 -14.02 -19.50
C THR A 241 -13.34 -12.79 -20.38
N MET A 242 -12.11 -12.56 -20.85
CA MET A 242 -11.76 -11.39 -21.68
C MET A 242 -12.23 -11.53 -23.14
N SER A 243 -12.65 -10.42 -23.72
CA SER A 243 -12.91 -10.28 -25.15
C SER A 243 -11.63 -10.52 -25.96
N ASP A 244 -11.75 -10.74 -27.27
CA ASP A 244 -10.58 -10.90 -28.14
C ASP A 244 -9.72 -9.62 -28.13
N ASP A 245 -10.34 -8.44 -28.17
CA ASP A 245 -9.66 -7.14 -28.12
C ASP A 245 -8.90 -6.94 -26.79
N GLU A 246 -9.51 -7.30 -25.66
CA GLU A 246 -8.87 -7.26 -24.34
C GLU A 246 -7.69 -8.23 -24.25
N ARG A 247 -7.81 -9.42 -24.85
CA ARG A 247 -6.71 -10.40 -24.90
C ARG A 247 -5.54 -9.94 -25.77
N ASP A 248 -5.81 -9.22 -26.84
CA ASP A 248 -4.77 -8.65 -27.70
C ASP A 248 -4.10 -7.43 -27.05
N LEU A 249 -4.84 -6.60 -26.32
CA LEU A 249 -4.29 -5.54 -25.46
C LEU A 249 -3.38 -6.11 -24.36
N LEU A 250 -3.83 -7.16 -23.67
CA LEU A 250 -3.04 -7.85 -22.65
C LEU A 250 -1.74 -8.43 -23.24
N ARG A 251 -1.81 -9.06 -24.42
CA ARG A 251 -0.63 -9.57 -25.12
C ARG A 251 0.35 -8.44 -25.46
N SER A 252 -0.16 -7.31 -25.93
CA SER A 252 0.64 -6.14 -26.25
C SER A 252 1.32 -5.55 -25.01
N ALA A 253 0.61 -5.49 -23.88
CA ALA A 253 1.17 -5.06 -22.60
C ALA A 253 2.31 -5.98 -22.13
N ASP A 254 2.12 -7.30 -22.23
CA ASP A 254 3.15 -8.29 -21.88
C ASP A 254 4.39 -8.22 -22.78
N GLU A 255 4.20 -7.99 -24.09
CA GLU A 255 5.30 -7.80 -25.04
C GLU A 255 6.09 -6.52 -24.77
N LEU A 256 5.41 -5.42 -24.43
CA LEU A 256 6.04 -4.15 -24.05
C LEU A 256 6.77 -4.29 -22.71
N TYR A 257 6.21 -5.00 -21.74
CA TYR A 257 6.89 -5.27 -20.48
C TYR A 257 8.17 -6.09 -20.70
N ARG A 258 8.11 -7.12 -21.55
CA ARG A 258 9.27 -7.94 -21.95
C ARG A 258 10.32 -7.11 -22.68
N CYS A 259 9.91 -6.26 -23.62
CA CYS A 259 10.80 -5.30 -24.29
C CYS A 259 11.56 -4.44 -23.27
N GLY A 260 10.83 -3.90 -22.29
CA GLY A 260 11.44 -3.06 -21.25
C GLY A 260 12.49 -3.81 -20.45
N ARG A 261 12.23 -5.08 -20.14
CA ARG A 261 13.20 -5.95 -19.44
C ARG A 261 14.45 -6.22 -20.27
N GLU A 262 14.29 -6.61 -21.52
CA GLU A 262 15.44 -6.83 -22.42
C GLU A 262 16.29 -5.57 -22.61
N ALA A 263 15.65 -4.40 -22.66
CA ALA A 263 16.34 -3.12 -22.75
C ALA A 263 17.14 -2.81 -21.46
N MET A 264 16.60 -3.11 -20.27
CA MET A 264 17.33 -2.98 -19.00
C MET A 264 18.54 -3.91 -18.91
N GLU A 265 18.43 -5.13 -19.46
CA GLU A 265 19.53 -6.10 -19.52
C GLU A 265 20.66 -5.65 -20.46
N ARG A 266 20.31 -4.87 -21.50
CA ARG A 266 21.27 -4.23 -22.43
C ARG A 266 21.77 -2.88 -21.94
N ASP A 267 21.42 -2.48 -20.72
CA ASP A 267 21.72 -1.18 -20.11
C ASP A 267 21.27 0.03 -20.97
N ASP A 268 20.09 -0.10 -21.59
CA ASP A 268 19.41 1.00 -22.29
C ASP A 268 18.15 1.44 -21.51
N PRO A 269 18.32 2.19 -20.41
CA PRO A 269 17.22 2.59 -19.55
C PRO A 269 16.24 3.56 -20.23
N ARG A 270 16.65 4.27 -21.30
CA ARG A 270 15.73 5.12 -22.08
C ARG A 270 14.74 4.28 -22.87
N HIS A 271 15.23 3.26 -23.56
CA HIS A 271 14.36 2.33 -24.29
C HIS A 271 13.49 1.53 -23.33
N ALA A 272 14.05 1.09 -22.20
CA ALA A 272 13.31 0.40 -21.16
C ALA A 272 12.13 1.23 -20.65
N LEU A 273 12.38 2.50 -20.33
CA LEU A 273 11.35 3.43 -19.86
C LEU A 273 10.22 3.62 -20.87
N ALA A 274 10.55 3.73 -22.16
CA ALA A 274 9.55 3.84 -23.23
C ALA A 274 8.67 2.58 -23.30
N CYS A 275 9.29 1.40 -23.27
CA CYS A 275 8.58 0.13 -23.30
C CYS A 275 7.70 -0.09 -22.06
N TYR A 276 8.19 0.20 -20.85
CA TYR A 276 7.38 0.07 -19.64
C TYR A 276 6.23 1.07 -19.56
N ARG A 277 6.40 2.32 -20.03
CA ARG A 277 5.29 3.27 -20.13
C ARG A 277 4.21 2.80 -21.10
N GLY A 278 4.61 2.22 -22.23
CA GLY A 278 3.68 1.58 -23.15
C GLY A 278 2.91 0.43 -22.50
N ALA A 279 3.60 -0.44 -21.76
CA ALA A 279 2.97 -1.54 -21.02
C ALA A 279 1.98 -1.02 -19.98
N LEU A 280 2.35 0.02 -19.22
CA LEU A 280 1.48 0.61 -18.20
C LEU A 280 0.22 1.24 -18.82
N SER A 281 0.36 1.92 -19.96
CA SER A 281 -0.79 2.47 -20.70
C SER A 281 -1.74 1.36 -21.14
N ALA A 282 -1.21 0.28 -21.74
CA ALA A 282 -2.02 -0.86 -22.17
C ALA A 282 -2.70 -1.58 -21.00
N PHE A 283 -2.07 -1.64 -19.82
CA PHE A 283 -2.71 -2.16 -18.60
C PHE A 283 -3.80 -1.24 -18.05
N HIS A 284 -3.67 0.09 -18.19
CA HIS A 284 -4.71 1.03 -17.81
C HIS A 284 -5.94 0.95 -18.73
N ASP A 285 -5.75 0.68 -20.03
CA ASP A 285 -6.85 0.49 -20.99
C ASP A 285 -7.68 -0.78 -20.71
N LEU A 286 -7.19 -1.68 -19.84
CA LEU A 286 -7.88 -2.89 -19.39
C LEU A 286 -8.78 -2.67 -18.15
N ASP A 287 -9.05 -1.41 -17.78
CA ASP A 287 -10.10 -0.93 -16.85
C ASP A 287 -10.26 -1.77 -15.57
N GLY A 288 -9.19 -1.85 -14.76
CA GLY A 288 -9.23 -2.49 -13.44
C GLY A 288 -9.38 -4.01 -13.46
N ARG A 289 -9.41 -4.65 -14.64
CA ARG A 289 -9.42 -6.11 -14.74
C ARG A 289 -8.08 -6.71 -14.34
N ILE A 290 -7.00 -6.00 -14.65
CA ILE A 290 -5.65 -6.46 -14.36
C ILE A 290 -5.39 -6.36 -12.86
N PRO A 291 -4.93 -7.44 -12.22
CA PRO A 291 -4.57 -7.39 -10.82
C PRO A 291 -3.54 -6.29 -10.55
N GLU A 292 -3.73 -5.56 -9.45
CA GLU A 292 -2.88 -4.42 -9.07
C GLU A 292 -1.39 -4.77 -9.00
N TYR A 293 -1.04 -6.01 -8.67
CA TYR A 293 0.36 -6.44 -8.60
C TYR A 293 1.08 -6.37 -9.96
N HIS A 294 0.39 -6.61 -11.08
CA HIS A 294 0.99 -6.46 -12.41
C HIS A 294 1.29 -5.00 -12.72
N ILE A 295 0.35 -4.10 -12.41
CA ILE A 295 0.50 -2.64 -12.58
C ILE A 295 1.64 -2.13 -11.69
N ALA A 296 1.72 -2.60 -10.45
CA ALA A 296 2.79 -2.28 -9.52
C ALA A 296 4.17 -2.73 -10.04
N ASP A 297 4.28 -3.93 -10.62
CA ASP A 297 5.53 -4.43 -11.19
C ASP A 297 6.02 -3.59 -12.39
N VAL A 298 5.11 -3.09 -13.24
CA VAL A 298 5.48 -2.17 -14.32
C VAL A 298 5.91 -0.81 -13.79
N ARG A 299 5.16 -0.22 -12.86
CA ARG A 299 5.51 1.06 -12.22
C ARG A 299 6.87 1.00 -11.54
N PHE A 300 7.16 -0.13 -10.90
CA PHE A 300 8.45 -0.36 -10.29
C PHE A 300 9.59 -0.37 -11.32
N SER A 301 9.38 -1.04 -12.45
CA SER A 301 10.37 -1.13 -13.51
C SER A 301 10.58 0.21 -14.23
N ILE A 302 9.55 1.07 -14.27
CA ILE A 302 9.64 2.48 -14.67
C ILE A 302 10.56 3.25 -13.71
N ALA A 303 10.33 3.13 -12.40
CA ALA A 303 11.15 3.78 -11.38
C ALA A 303 12.62 3.33 -11.46
N GLU A 304 12.87 2.02 -11.62
CA GLU A 304 14.20 1.44 -11.81
C GLU A 304 14.91 2.06 -13.04
N ALA A 305 14.21 2.14 -14.18
CA ALA A 305 14.75 2.74 -15.40
C ALA A 305 15.02 4.25 -15.24
N GLN A 306 14.13 4.98 -14.57
CA GLN A 306 14.29 6.41 -14.29
C GLN A 306 15.49 6.69 -13.38
N LEU A 307 15.72 5.83 -12.39
CA LEU A 307 16.86 5.96 -11.48
C LEU A 307 18.18 5.65 -12.19
N ARG A 308 18.22 4.69 -13.11
CA ARG A 308 19.41 4.49 -13.95
C ARG A 308 19.71 5.68 -14.86
N LEU A 309 18.69 6.45 -15.25
CA LEU A 309 18.87 7.68 -16.03
C LEU A 309 19.33 8.87 -15.20
N LYS A 310 19.11 8.85 -13.88
CA LYS A 310 19.58 9.89 -12.97
C LYS A 310 20.98 9.54 -12.48
N ASP A 311 21.94 10.46 -12.63
CA ASP A 311 23.26 10.37 -12.00
C ASP A 311 23.18 10.82 -10.52
N ASP A 312 22.27 10.22 -9.78
CA ASP A 312 22.01 10.53 -8.38
C ASP A 312 22.25 9.28 -7.54
N ALA A 313 23.38 9.26 -6.83
CA ALA A 313 23.81 8.13 -6.01
C ALA A 313 22.95 7.98 -4.74
N ALA A 314 22.38 9.06 -4.21
CA ALA A 314 21.52 9.02 -3.02
C ALA A 314 20.17 8.40 -3.37
N ALA A 315 19.55 8.85 -4.47
CA ALA A 315 18.30 8.28 -4.96
C ALA A 315 18.45 6.80 -5.37
N LYS A 316 19.61 6.42 -5.91
CA LYS A 316 19.95 5.01 -6.19
C LYS A 316 20.05 4.20 -4.90
N ARG A 317 20.68 4.72 -3.84
CA ARG A 317 20.81 4.03 -2.55
C ARG A 317 19.46 3.76 -1.88
N GLU A 318 18.62 4.78 -1.78
CA GLU A 318 17.28 4.69 -1.18
C GLU A 318 16.42 3.64 -1.89
N PHE A 319 16.40 3.66 -3.21
CA PHE A 319 15.65 2.70 -4.00
C PHE A 319 16.17 1.26 -3.90
N ILE A 320 17.48 1.09 -3.75
CA ILE A 320 18.06 -0.25 -3.56
C ILE A 320 17.79 -0.77 -2.13
N GLY A 321 17.81 0.08 -1.10
CA GLY A 321 17.35 -0.29 0.24
C GLY A 321 15.89 -0.75 0.23
N PHE A 322 15.04 0.01 -0.47
CA PHE A 322 13.63 -0.31 -0.70
C PHE A 322 13.41 -1.65 -1.44
N LEU A 323 14.29 -2.00 -2.38
CA LEU A 323 14.29 -3.32 -3.04
C LEU A 323 14.54 -4.49 -2.06
N GLY A 324 15.37 -4.27 -1.04
CA GLY A 324 15.67 -5.23 0.01
C GLY A 324 14.48 -5.52 0.91
N GLU A 325 13.75 -4.48 1.35
CA GLU A 325 12.55 -4.61 2.19
C GLU A 325 11.41 -5.32 1.47
N ARG A 326 11.26 -5.05 0.17
CA ARG A 326 10.27 -5.74 -0.68
C ARG A 326 10.52 -7.26 -0.78
N ARG A 327 11.77 -7.71 -0.65
CA ARG A 327 12.12 -9.15 -0.60
C ARG A 327 11.54 -9.80 0.65
N ALA A 328 11.64 -9.13 1.81
CA ALA A 328 11.11 -9.64 3.07
C ALA A 328 9.59 -9.77 3.02
N ILE A 329 8.91 -8.76 2.46
CA ILE A 329 7.46 -8.74 2.29
C ILE A 329 7.01 -9.83 1.30
N ARG A 330 7.65 -9.95 0.13
CA ARG A 330 7.22 -10.94 -0.88
C ARG A 330 7.55 -12.38 -0.49
N ALA A 331 8.67 -12.63 0.20
CA ALA A 331 8.99 -13.94 0.76
C ALA A 331 7.96 -14.36 1.84
N LYS A 332 7.41 -13.39 2.58
CA LYS A 332 6.32 -13.61 3.56
C LYS A 332 4.98 -13.97 2.91
N TYR A 333 4.66 -13.42 1.74
CA TYR A 333 3.34 -13.58 1.11
C TYR A 333 3.29 -14.49 -0.14
N HIS A 334 4.44 -14.81 -0.74
CA HIS A 334 4.57 -15.67 -1.93
C HIS A 334 5.82 -16.57 -1.85
N PRO A 335 5.92 -17.45 -0.83
CA PRO A 335 7.11 -18.27 -0.60
C PRO A 335 7.42 -19.24 -1.76
N ASP A 336 6.42 -19.60 -2.56
CA ASP A 336 6.53 -20.62 -3.61
C ASP A 336 7.01 -20.06 -4.96
N ARG A 337 7.25 -18.74 -5.05
CA ARG A 337 7.77 -18.12 -6.28
C ARG A 337 9.15 -17.54 -6.03
N PRO A 338 10.19 -18.09 -6.67
CA PRO A 338 11.52 -17.53 -6.55
C PRO A 338 11.46 -16.09 -7.05
N PHE A 339 11.83 -15.15 -6.18
CA PHE A 339 12.17 -13.83 -6.66
C PHE A 339 13.30 -14.02 -7.66
N ALA A 340 13.36 -13.14 -8.64
CA ALA A 340 14.54 -12.96 -9.46
C ALA A 340 15.70 -12.51 -8.55
N ASP A 341 16.26 -13.42 -7.73
CA ASP A 341 17.28 -13.13 -6.72
C ASP A 341 18.54 -12.55 -7.38
N TYR A 342 18.70 -12.69 -8.70
CA TYR A 342 19.69 -11.99 -9.50
C TYR A 342 19.58 -10.45 -9.41
N LYS A 343 18.37 -9.88 -9.27
CA LYS A 343 18.19 -8.42 -9.10
C LYS A 343 18.66 -7.94 -7.73
N VAL A 344 18.47 -8.75 -6.69
CA VAL A 344 18.93 -8.47 -5.32
C VAL A 344 20.45 -8.57 -5.23
N VAL A 345 21.03 -9.59 -5.87
CA VAL A 345 22.49 -9.72 -6.03
C VAL A 345 23.05 -8.52 -6.77
N ALA A 346 22.44 -8.11 -7.89
CA ALA A 346 22.86 -6.93 -8.65
C ALA A 346 22.72 -5.62 -7.86
N ALA A 347 21.66 -5.50 -7.05
CA ALA A 347 21.42 -4.36 -6.15
C ALA A 347 22.53 -4.22 -5.10
N HIS A 348 22.83 -5.28 -4.34
CA HIS A 348 23.89 -5.26 -3.33
C HIS A 348 25.28 -5.10 -3.98
N GLU A 349 25.48 -5.61 -5.19
CA GLU A 349 26.71 -5.39 -5.96
C GLU A 349 26.89 -3.92 -6.35
N GLU A 350 25.81 -3.25 -6.77
CA GLU A 350 25.84 -1.83 -7.13
C GLU A 350 26.02 -0.94 -5.89
N LEU A 351 25.31 -1.20 -4.79
CA LEU A 351 25.52 -0.50 -3.51
C LEU A 351 26.95 -0.64 -3.02
N SER A 352 27.49 -1.85 -3.08
CA SER A 352 28.89 -2.10 -2.71
C SER A 352 29.87 -1.33 -3.60
N ARG A 353 29.56 -1.11 -4.88
CA ARG A 353 30.36 -0.26 -5.78
C ARG A 353 30.27 1.21 -5.38
N ILE A 354 29.06 1.70 -5.08
CA ILE A 354 28.81 3.09 -4.65
C ILE A 354 29.59 3.39 -3.36
N TYR A 355 29.46 2.55 -2.32
CA TYR A 355 30.15 2.77 -1.05
C TYR A 355 31.69 2.73 -1.18
N ARG A 356 32.24 1.84 -2.03
CA ARG A 356 33.69 1.85 -2.33
C ARG A 356 34.14 3.14 -3.03
N ALA A 357 33.33 3.69 -3.93
CA ALA A 357 33.65 4.93 -4.62
C ALA A 357 33.61 6.14 -3.67
N GLU A 358 32.78 6.08 -2.63
CA GLU A 358 32.67 7.10 -1.57
C GLU A 358 33.73 6.95 -0.45
N GLY A 359 34.50 5.85 -0.44
CA GLY A 359 35.51 5.57 0.57
C GLY A 359 34.99 4.89 1.84
N ASP A 360 33.72 4.48 1.87
CA ASP A 360 33.09 3.75 2.97
C ASP A 360 33.28 2.23 2.78
N GLU A 361 34.47 1.74 3.13
CA GLU A 361 34.80 0.31 3.01
C GLU A 361 33.96 -0.57 3.94
N GLU A 362 33.54 -0.07 5.10
CA GLU A 362 32.78 -0.85 6.07
C GLU A 362 31.39 -1.18 5.52
N GLN A 363 30.67 -0.18 5.04
CA GLN A 363 29.35 -0.38 4.46
C GLN A 363 29.44 -1.16 3.15
N ALA A 364 30.45 -0.91 2.31
CA ALA A 364 30.68 -1.69 1.10
C ALA A 364 30.88 -3.19 1.37
N ASN A 365 31.55 -3.54 2.47
CA ASN A 365 31.78 -4.92 2.88
C ASN A 365 30.49 -5.55 3.44
N ARG A 366 29.68 -4.82 4.20
CA ARG A 366 28.35 -5.29 4.65
C ARG A 366 27.46 -5.65 3.45
N GLU A 367 27.42 -4.80 2.43
CA GLU A 367 26.66 -5.07 1.20
C GLU A 367 27.22 -6.26 0.40
N THR A 368 28.55 -6.45 0.40
CA THR A 368 29.17 -7.64 -0.22
C THR A 368 28.75 -8.93 0.47
N VAL A 369 28.68 -8.93 1.81
CA VAL A 369 28.22 -10.07 2.60
C VAL A 369 26.72 -10.33 2.36
N ALA A 370 25.91 -9.29 2.30
CA ALA A 370 24.48 -9.39 1.99
C ALA A 370 24.24 -9.97 0.57
N ARG A 371 25.02 -9.51 -0.42
CA ARG A 371 25.06 -10.08 -1.78
C ARG A 371 25.39 -11.57 -1.77
N ASP A 372 26.46 -11.96 -1.08
CA ASP A 372 26.94 -13.34 -1.08
C ASP A 372 25.96 -14.26 -0.35
N ARG A 373 25.31 -13.78 0.71
CA ARG A 373 24.19 -14.49 1.36
C ARG A 373 22.99 -14.66 0.43
N ALA A 374 22.64 -13.62 -0.33
CA ALA A 374 21.59 -13.72 -1.35
C ALA A 374 21.95 -14.70 -2.48
N ARG A 375 23.23 -14.79 -2.85
CA ARG A 375 23.75 -15.71 -3.86
C ARG A 375 23.80 -17.17 -3.40
N VAL A 376 24.10 -17.41 -2.13
CA VAL A 376 24.02 -18.77 -1.55
C VAL A 376 22.56 -19.27 -1.53
N ASN A 377 21.60 -18.39 -1.24
CA ASN A 377 20.18 -18.76 -1.32
C ASN A 377 19.76 -19.15 -2.74
N LEU A 378 20.32 -18.51 -3.78
CA LEU A 378 20.16 -18.90 -5.19
C LEU A 378 20.75 -20.29 -5.50
N ASP A 379 21.93 -20.61 -4.95
CA ASP A 379 22.64 -21.86 -5.25
C ASP A 379 22.08 -23.08 -4.49
N VAL A 380 21.43 -22.88 -3.34
CA VAL A 380 20.74 -23.95 -2.58
C VAL A 380 19.45 -24.39 -3.30
N GLU A 381 18.92 -23.58 -4.22
CA GLU A 381 17.72 -23.86 -5.00
C GLU A 381 18.01 -24.41 -6.42
N THR A 382 18.71 -25.53 -6.60
CA THR A 382 18.62 -26.33 -7.86
C THR A 382 18.93 -27.82 -7.64
N PRO A 383 18.43 -28.82 -8.44
CA PRO A 383 17.79 -28.73 -9.76
C PRO A 383 16.45 -29.50 -9.93
N GLU A 384 15.78 -29.98 -8.87
CA GLU A 384 14.52 -30.75 -9.05
C GLU A 384 13.29 -29.87 -9.32
N VAL A 385 13.24 -28.64 -8.79
CA VAL A 385 12.12 -27.70 -9.03
C VAL A 385 12.09 -27.20 -10.49
N ALA A 386 13.24 -27.16 -11.16
CA ALA A 386 13.34 -26.77 -12.58
C ALA A 386 12.73 -27.81 -13.53
N ARG A 387 12.56 -29.08 -13.12
CA ARG A 387 11.92 -30.12 -13.95
C ARG A 387 10.40 -30.14 -13.87
N VAL A 388 9.80 -29.57 -12.83
CA VAL A 388 8.34 -29.60 -12.64
C VAL A 388 7.65 -28.43 -13.34
N ASN A 389 8.33 -27.31 -13.55
CA ASN A 389 7.71 -26.07 -14.07
C ASN A 389 7.83 -25.84 -15.58
N GLY A 390 8.23 -26.81 -16.39
CA GLY A 390 7.90 -26.86 -17.82
C GLY A 390 8.30 -25.68 -18.74
N TYR A 391 9.20 -24.78 -18.34
CA TYR A 391 9.69 -23.71 -19.20
C TYR A 391 10.97 -24.16 -19.93
N CYS A 392 10.82 -24.52 -21.21
CA CYS A 392 11.94 -24.58 -22.15
C CYS A 392 12.28 -23.16 -22.65
N TYR A 393 13.60 -22.92 -22.75
CA TYR A 393 14.34 -21.73 -23.20
C TYR A 393 13.75 -20.90 -24.33
#